data_AF-A0A8X6JDP9-F1
#
_entry.id   AF-A0A8X6JDP9-F1
#
_cell.length_a   1.000
_cell.length_b   1.000
_cell.length_c   1.000
_cell.angle_alpha   90.00
_cell.angle_beta   90.00
_cell.angle_gamma   90.00
#
_symmetry.space_group_name_H-M   'P 1'
#
loop_
_entity.id
_entity.type
_entity.pdbx_description
1 polymer ?
#
loop_
_entity_poly.entity_id
_entity_poly.type
_entity_poly.pdbx_seq_one_letter_code
_entity_poly.pdbx_strand_id
1 'polypeptide(L)'
;YGHSTPATWGGKTFCMFYALAGIPLGLVVFQSIGERLNTFVAFVLKNLKKGVGMRNTEVSETNLICLISILSTVVMTTGAAAFSKYERWDYFDSFYYCFITLTTIGNG
;
A
#
# COMPACT_ATOMS: atom_id res chain seq x y z
N TYR A 1 6.00 3.07 -14.05
CA TYR A 1 6.43 4.42 -14.46
C TYR A 1 7.13 4.44 -15.81
N GLY A 2 8.25 3.74 -16.01
CA GLY A 2 8.86 3.70 -17.36
C GLY A 2 9.61 4.98 -17.78
N HIS A 3 9.77 5.96 -16.87
CA HIS A 3 10.68 7.10 -17.05
C HIS A 3 12.16 6.68 -17.21
N SER A 4 12.49 5.44 -16.83
CA SER A 4 13.80 4.83 -17.07
C SER A 4 13.60 3.37 -17.44
N THR A 5 13.97 3.00 -18.67
CA THR A 5 13.82 1.65 -19.20
C THR A 5 15.12 1.16 -19.84
N PRO A 6 15.41 -0.17 -19.82
CA PRO A 6 16.63 -0.69 -20.43
C PRO A 6 16.67 -0.41 -21.94
N ALA A 7 17.68 0.33 -22.38
CA ALA A 7 17.87 0.64 -23.81
C ALA A 7 18.55 -0.50 -24.58
N THR A 8 19.43 -1.26 -23.92
CA THR A 8 20.22 -2.33 -24.54
C THR A 8 19.45 -3.63 -24.63
N TRP A 9 19.78 -4.44 -25.65
CA TRP A 9 19.17 -5.76 -25.86
C TRP A 9 19.37 -6.68 -24.64
N GLY A 10 20.61 -6.77 -24.12
CA GLY A 10 20.90 -7.55 -22.92
C GLY A 10 20.16 -7.07 -21.67
N GLY A 11 20.02 -5.75 -21.49
CA GLY A 11 19.26 -5.18 -20.37
C GLY A 11 17.78 -5.51 -20.43
N LYS A 12 17.18 -5.51 -21.63
CA LYS A 12 15.78 -5.92 -21.82
C LYS A 12 15.56 -7.39 -21.50
N THR A 13 16.44 -8.27 -21.98
CA THR A 13 16.37 -9.71 -21.71
C THR A 13 16.54 -10.02 -20.22
N PHE A 14 17.50 -9.38 -19.54
CA PHE A 14 17.65 -9.49 -18.09
C PHE A 14 16.39 -9.04 -17.35
N CYS A 15 15.82 -7.89 -17.74
CA CYS A 15 14.59 -7.36 -17.15
C CYS A 15 13.41 -8.34 -17.28
N MET A 16 13.27 -9.03 -18.42
CA MET A 16 12.22 -10.05 -18.62
C MET A 16 12.35 -11.21 -17.62
N PHE A 17 13.55 -11.77 -17.45
CA PHE A 17 13.78 -12.85 -16.49
C PHE A 17 13.64 -12.39 -15.03
N TYR A 18 14.12 -11.18 -14.73
CA TYR A 18 13.95 -10.56 -13.42
C TYR A 18 12.47 -10.38 -13.07
N ALA A 19 11.66 -9.88 -14.00
CA ALA A 19 10.23 -9.69 -13.79
C ALA A 19 9.50 -11.02 -13.60
N LEU A 20 9.87 -12.06 -14.36
CA LEU A 20 9.25 -13.39 -14.28
C LEU A 20 9.39 -14.02 -12.89
N ALA A 21 10.55 -13.89 -12.24
CA ALA A 21 10.74 -14.36 -10.86
C ALA A 21 10.27 -13.33 -9.83
N GLY A 22 10.49 -12.05 -10.08
CA GLY A 22 10.25 -10.96 -9.15
C GLY A 22 8.77 -10.67 -8.90
N ILE A 23 7.91 -10.78 -9.92
CA ILE A 23 6.47 -10.53 -9.77
C ILE A 23 5.83 -11.56 -8.81
N PRO A 24 5.99 -12.88 -9.00
CA PRO A 24 5.47 -13.88 -8.06
C PRO A 24 6.02 -13.71 -6.64
N LEU A 25 7.33 -13.51 -6.49
CA LEU A 25 7.96 -13.31 -5.19
C LEU A 25 7.44 -12.04 -4.50
N GLY A 26 7.33 -10.94 -5.24
CA GLY A 26 6.79 -9.67 -4.75
C GLY A 26 5.34 -9.81 -4.27
N LEU A 27 4.50 -10.53 -5.03
CA LEU A 27 3.12 -10.81 -4.64
C LEU A 27 3.04 -11.65 -3.36
N VAL A 28 3.84 -12.71 -3.23
CA VAL A 28 3.87 -13.54 -2.01
C VAL A 28 4.30 -12.73 -0.79
N VAL A 29 5.33 -11.89 -0.94
CA VAL A 29 5.78 -11.01 0.15
C VAL A 29 4.69 -10.00 0.51
N PHE A 30 4.02 -9.39 -0.47
CA PHE A 30 2.93 -8.45 -0.23
C PHE A 30 1.75 -9.11 0.51
N GLN A 31 1.36 -10.32 0.11
CA GLN A 31 0.33 -11.11 0.79
C GLN A 31 0.72 -11.44 2.23
N SER A 32 1.96 -11.90 2.45
CA SER A 32 2.47 -12.23 3.79
C SER A 32 2.50 -11.01 4.71
N ILE A 33 2.92 -9.85 4.19
CA ILE A 33 2.88 -8.59 4.93
C ILE A 33 1.42 -8.20 5.22
N GLY A 34 0.51 -8.32 4.26
CA GLY A 34 -0.91 -8.04 4.43
C GLY A 34 -1.55 -8.87 5.55
N GLU A 35 -1.26 -10.16 5.62
CA GLU A 35 -1.76 -11.05 6.68
C GLU A 35 -1.21 -10.66 8.07
N ARG A 36 0.08 -10.32 8.14
CA ARG A 36 0.71 -9.82 9.37
C ARG A 36 0.12 -8.49 9.82
N LEU A 37 -0.14 -7.58 8.88
CA LEU A 37 -0.81 -6.30 9.14
C LEU A 37 -2.24 -6.51 9.67
N ASN A 38 -3.01 -7.39 9.04
CA ASN A 38 -4.37 -7.69 9.50
C ASN A 38 -4.37 -8.24 10.94
N THR A 39 -3.47 -9.19 11.22
CA THR A 39 -3.26 -9.73 12.57
C THR A 39 -2.85 -8.63 13.56
N PHE A 40 -1.95 -7.73 13.17
CA PHE A 40 -1.51 -6.62 14.00
C PHE A 40 -2.66 -5.63 14.29
N VAL A 41 -3.46 -5.26 13.28
CA VAL A 41 -4.63 -4.39 13.44
C VAL A 41 -5.66 -5.04 14.37
N ALA A 42 -5.94 -6.33 14.20
CA ALA A 42 -6.83 -7.08 15.09
C ALA A 42 -6.32 -7.07 16.54
N PHE A 43 -5.00 -7.25 16.73
CA PHE A 43 -4.37 -7.18 18.03
C PHE A 43 -4.50 -5.78 18.66
N VAL A 44 -4.19 -4.71 17.92
CA VAL A 44 -4.32 -3.32 18.38
C VAL A 44 -5.77 -3.02 18.75
N LEU A 45 -6.73 -3.38 17.89
CA LEU A 45 -8.15 -3.16 18.15
C LEU A 45 -8.63 -3.90 19.40
N LYS A 46 -8.16 -5.14 19.61
CA LYS A 46 -8.47 -5.93 20.80
C LYS A 46 -7.94 -5.25 22.07
N ASN A 47 -6.71 -4.74 22.04
CA ASN A 47 -6.12 -4.03 23.18
C ASN A 47 -6.83 -2.70 23.45
N LEU A 48 -7.19 -1.94 22.41
CA LEU A 48 -7.96 -0.70 22.54
C LEU A 48 -9.34 -0.95 23.15
N LYS A 49 -10.10 -1.94 22.63
CA LYS A 49 -11.40 -2.33 23.19
C LYS A 49 -11.30 -2.75 24.66
N LYS A 50 -10.24 -3.49 25.02
CA LYS A 50 -9.99 -3.90 26.41
C LYS A 50 -9.67 -2.70 27.31
N GLY A 51 -8.87 -1.74 26.83
CA GLY A 51 -8.54 -0.51 27.56
C GLY A 51 -9.74 0.41 27.76
N VAL A 52 -10.68 0.44 26.83
CA VAL A 52 -11.95 1.20 26.91
C VAL A 52 -13.00 0.50 27.79
N GLY A 53 -12.73 -0.72 28.29
CA GLY A 53 -13.64 -1.46 29.17
C GLY A 53 -14.81 -2.12 28.45
N MET A 54 -14.72 -2.33 27.14
CA MET A 54 -15.78 -2.99 26.37
C MET A 54 -15.82 -4.50 26.68
N ARG A 55 -16.94 -4.99 27.22
CA ARG A 55 -17.16 -6.43 27.51
C ARG A 55 -17.16 -7.33 26.27
N ASN A 56 -17.42 -6.77 25.08
CA ASN A 56 -17.44 -7.52 23.83
C ASN A 56 -16.21 -7.21 22.97
N THR A 57 -15.18 -8.05 23.09
CA THR A 57 -13.90 -7.90 22.39
C THR A 57 -13.84 -8.64 21.05
N GLU A 58 -14.98 -9.08 20.52
CA GLU A 58 -15.02 -9.72 19.20
C GLU A 58 -14.63 -8.71 18.11
N VAL A 59 -13.65 -9.10 17.32
CA VAL A 59 -13.16 -8.36 16.15
C VAL A 59 -13.80 -9.01 14.94
N SER A 60 -14.89 -8.42 14.45
CA SER A 60 -15.54 -8.84 13.21
C SER A 60 -14.64 -8.53 12.01
N GLU A 61 -14.70 -9.40 11.00
CA GLU A 61 -14.03 -9.21 9.70
C GLU A 61 -14.44 -7.88 9.04
N THR A 62 -15.70 -7.44 9.22
CA THR A 62 -16.18 -6.15 8.71
C THR A 62 -15.45 -4.97 9.34
N ASN A 63 -15.13 -5.04 10.64
CA ASN A 63 -14.38 -3.99 11.33
C ASN A 63 -12.93 -3.91 10.82
N LEU A 64 -12.33 -5.05 10.50
CA LEU A 64 -10.97 -5.11 9.93
C LEU A 64 -10.94 -4.50 8.53
N ILE A 65 -11.89 -4.88 7.67
CA ILE A 65 -12.01 -4.32 6.31
C ILE A 65 -12.23 -2.80 6.37
N CYS A 66 -13.11 -2.33 7.24
CA CYS A 66 -13.36 -0.90 7.44
C CYS A 66 -12.14 -0.15 7.97
N LEU A 67 -11.41 -0.71 8.94
CA LEU A 67 -10.19 -0.09 9.46
C LEU A 67 -9.09 -0.02 8.41
N ILE A 68 -8.90 -1.09 7.63
CA ILE A 68 -7.92 -1.13 6.55
C ILE A 68 -8.27 -0.10 5.47
N SER A 69 -9.55 0.07 5.12
CA SER A 69 -9.96 1.08 4.13
C SER A 69 -9.81 2.52 4.64
N ILE A 70 -10.04 2.75 5.94
CA ILE A 70 -9.73 4.04 6.57
C ILE A 70 -8.22 4.29 6.54
N LEU A 71 -7.41 3.30 6.94
CA LEU A 71 -5.95 3.40 6.94
C LEU A 71 -5.42 3.68 5.52
N SER A 72 -5.93 3.01 4.49
CA SER A 72 -5.51 3.27 3.11
C SER A 72 -5.85 4.69 2.67
N THR A 73 -7.02 5.21 3.07
CA THR A 73 -7.42 6.60 2.79
C THR A 73 -6.49 7.60 3.48
N VAL A 74 -6.13 7.36 4.75
CA VAL A 74 -5.18 8.19 5.51
C VAL A 74 -3.80 8.16 4.87
N VAL A 75 -3.31 6.99 4.46
CA VAL A 75 -2.01 6.87 3.77
C VAL A 75 -2.02 7.67 2.47
N MET A 76 -3.10 7.59 1.69
CA MET A 76 -3.24 8.34 0.44
C MET A 76 -3.26 9.86 0.65
N THR A 77 -4.06 10.37 1.58
CA THR A 77 -4.16 11.82 1.84
C THR A 77 -2.87 12.37 2.44
N THR A 78 -2.23 11.61 3.34
CA THR A 78 -0.94 11.99 3.92
C THR A 78 0.16 11.99 2.86
N GLY A 79 0.18 10.99 1.98
CA GLY A 79 1.09 10.94 0.84
C GLY A 79 0.90 12.12 -0.10
N ALA A 80 -0.35 12.44 -0.45
CA ALA A 80 -0.69 13.59 -1.28
C ALA A 80 -0.20 14.92 -0.66
N ALA A 81 -0.40 15.10 0.65
CA ALA A 81 0.08 16.29 1.36
C ALA A 81 1.60 16.39 1.35
N ALA A 82 2.31 15.27 1.51
CA ALA A 82 3.76 15.22 1.43
C ALA A 82 4.25 15.59 0.01
N PHE A 83 3.74 14.93 -1.03
CA PHE A 83 4.16 15.19 -2.41
C PHE A 83 3.79 16.59 -2.88
N SER A 84 2.62 17.11 -2.50
CA SER A 84 2.23 18.50 -2.81
C SER A 84 3.22 19.51 -2.23
N LYS A 85 3.77 19.24 -1.04
CA LYS A 85 4.78 20.12 -0.43
C LYS A 85 6.17 19.94 -1.05
N TYR A 86 6.62 18.71 -1.26
CA TYR A 86 7.98 18.42 -1.73
C TYR A 86 8.15 18.73 -3.22
N GLU A 87 7.23 18.28 -4.06
CA GLU A 87 7.27 18.46 -5.52
C GLU A 87 6.59 19.76 -5.97
N ARG A 88 5.96 20.49 -5.04
CA ARG A 88 5.18 21.71 -5.31
C ARG A 88 4.06 21.49 -6.34
N TRP A 89 3.52 20.28 -6.40
CA TRP A 89 2.36 19.93 -7.21
C TRP A 89 1.07 20.35 -6.51
N ASP A 90 0.00 20.51 -7.30
CA ASP A 90 -1.34 20.66 -6.75
C ASP A 90 -1.69 19.43 -5.89
N TYR A 91 -2.52 19.63 -4.87
CA TYR A 91 -2.92 18.54 -3.98
C TYR A 91 -3.68 17.45 -4.75
N PHE A 92 -4.51 17.83 -5.73
CA PHE A 92 -5.24 16.87 -6.56
C PHE A 92 -4.29 16.04 -7.43
N ASP A 93 -3.29 16.67 -8.05
CA ASP A 93 -2.27 15.98 -8.84
C ASP A 93 -1.43 15.03 -7.98
N SER A 94 -1.09 15.46 -6.76
CA SER A 94 -0.35 14.65 -5.78
C SER A 94 -1.18 13.45 -5.29
N PHE A 95 -2.48 13.65 -5.10
CA PHE A 95 -3.42 12.58 -4.74
C PHE A 95 -3.60 11.59 -5.88
N TYR A 96 -3.77 12.08 -7.11
CA TYR A 96 -3.82 11.27 -8.32
C TYR A 96 -2.55 10.44 -8.49
N TYR A 97 -1.38 11.07 -8.31
CA TYR A 97 -0.08 10.39 -8.31
C TYR A 97 -0.01 9.27 -7.26
N CYS A 98 -0.40 9.55 -6.01
CA CYS A 98 -0.43 8.53 -4.96
C CYS A 98 -1.38 7.37 -5.31
N PHE A 99 -2.55 7.67 -5.90
CA PHE A 99 -3.52 6.66 -6.30
C PHE A 99 -2.97 5.72 -7.38
N ILE A 100 -2.47 6.25 -8.50
CA ILE A 100 -1.91 5.42 -9.58
C ILE A 100 -0.66 4.64 -9.14
N THR A 101 0.07 5.16 -8.16
CA THR A 101 1.24 4.53 -7.55
C THR A 101 0.86 3.32 -6.71
N LEU A 102 -0.04 3.52 -5.74
CA LEU A 102 -0.44 2.47 -4.79
C LEU A 102 -1.29 1.38 -5.46
N THR A 103 -2.05 1.72 -6.50
CA THR A 103 -2.79 0.75 -7.33
C THR A 103 -1.90 0.03 -8.35
N THR A 104 -0.60 0.34 -8.39
CA THR A 104 0.40 -0.24 -9.29
C THR A 104 0.15 0.00 -10.79
N ILE A 105 -0.75 0.93 -11.14
CA ILE A 105 -0.99 1.35 -12.54
C ILE A 105 0.26 2.08 -13.07
N GLY A 106 0.78 3.04 -12.30
CA GLY A 106 2.09 3.65 -12.49
C GLY A 106 2.32 4.28 -13.87
N ASN A 107 1.47 5.23 -14.28
CA ASN A 107 1.47 5.88 -15.60
C ASN A 107 2.79 6.52 -16.04
N GLY A 108 3.72 6.82 -15.11
CA GLY A 108 5.00 7.42 -15.46
C GLY A 108 4.98 8.91 -15.30
#